data_AF-A0A937V6B8-F1
#
_entry.id   AF-A0A937V6B8-F1
#
_cell.length_a   1.000
_cell.length_b   1.000
_cell.length_c   1.000
_cell.angle_alpha   90.00
_cell.angle_beta   90.00
_cell.angle_gamma   90.00
#
_symmetry.space_group_name_H-M   'P 1'
#
loop_
_entity.id
_entity.type
_entity.pdbx_description
1 polymer ?
#
loop_
_entity_poly.entity_id
_entity_poly.type
_entity_poly.pdbx_seq_one_letter_code
_entity_poly.pdbx_strand_id
1 'polypeptide(L)'
;MLSTDLKTYGFSNWFRIEANHQRNKELILRLPKEKGVYVIRVGKPIPRIKGESDIIYIGQGVIRRRIQALLRSYLPPPFRDYMNKHTARELFERVTTELNLQSEFSYVLRGQKSKELESQLLTDYCLSHIEPPPLNNTRK
;
A
#
# COMPACT_ATOMS: atom_id res chain seq x y z
N MET A 1 -3.66 -15.20 2.99
CA MET A 1 -4.35 -14.09 2.32
C MET A 1 -3.52 -13.57 1.16
N LEU A 2 -4.04 -13.75 -0.05
CA LEU A 2 -3.52 -13.17 -1.30
C LEU A 2 -4.33 -11.92 -1.66
N SER A 3 -3.78 -11.09 -2.55
CA SER A 3 -4.50 -9.90 -3.03
C SER A 3 -5.81 -10.21 -3.76
N THR A 4 -5.96 -11.43 -4.30
CA THR A 4 -7.21 -11.94 -4.89
C THR A 4 -8.33 -12.06 -3.88
N ASP A 5 -7.99 -12.38 -2.63
CA ASP A 5 -8.95 -12.55 -1.53
C ASP A 5 -9.56 -11.19 -1.13
N LEU A 6 -8.85 -10.08 -1.39
CA LEU A 6 -9.28 -8.73 -1.03
C LEU A 6 -10.50 -8.25 -1.80
N LYS A 7 -10.91 -8.95 -2.87
CA LYS A 7 -12.13 -8.64 -3.62
C LYS A 7 -13.37 -8.67 -2.72
N THR A 8 -13.42 -9.56 -1.72
CA THR A 8 -14.53 -9.67 -0.76
C THR A 8 -14.67 -8.42 0.13
N TYR A 9 -13.58 -7.66 0.33
CA TYR A 9 -13.57 -6.41 1.09
C TYR A 9 -13.81 -5.16 0.20
N GLY A 10 -13.92 -5.36 -1.12
CA GLY A 10 -14.20 -4.31 -2.11
C GLY A 10 -12.98 -3.80 -2.88
N PHE A 11 -11.79 -4.40 -2.71
CA PHE A 11 -10.61 -4.02 -3.48
C PHE A 11 -10.72 -4.61 -4.90
N SER A 12 -10.88 -3.76 -5.90
CA SER A 12 -11.10 -4.17 -7.28
C SER A 12 -10.09 -3.58 -8.27
N ASN A 13 -9.73 -2.31 -8.07
CA ASN A 13 -8.84 -1.58 -8.98
C ASN A 13 -7.42 -1.52 -8.41
N TRP A 14 -6.46 -2.07 -9.16
CA TRP A 14 -5.04 -2.05 -8.81
C TRP A 14 -4.31 -1.05 -9.71
N PHE A 15 -3.68 -0.07 -9.08
CA PHE A 15 -2.95 1.00 -9.75
C PHE A 15 -1.45 0.70 -9.69
N ARG A 16 -0.82 0.68 -10.87
CA ARG A 16 0.61 0.47 -11.00
C ARG A 16 1.39 1.69 -10.53
N ILE A 17 2.47 1.44 -9.81
CA ILE A 17 3.46 2.45 -9.43
C ILE A 17 4.58 2.35 -10.47
N GLU A 18 4.77 3.40 -11.25
CA GLU A 18 5.71 3.39 -12.38
C GLU A 18 6.98 4.19 -12.07
N ALA A 19 8.06 3.96 -12.82
CA ALA A 19 9.23 4.85 -12.78
C ALA A 19 8.95 6.25 -13.37
N ASN A 20 7.89 6.37 -14.19
CA ASN A 20 7.49 7.64 -14.78
C ASN A 20 6.83 8.55 -13.72
N HIS A 21 7.58 9.55 -13.25
CA HIS A 21 7.11 10.49 -12.22
C HIS A 21 5.84 11.26 -12.62
N GLN A 22 5.68 11.59 -13.90
CA GLN A 22 4.53 12.36 -14.38
C GLN A 22 3.25 11.51 -14.34
N ARG A 23 3.32 10.23 -14.70
CA ARG A 23 2.19 9.29 -14.56
C ARG A 23 1.78 9.10 -13.10
N ASN A 24 2.74 8.97 -12.19
CA ASN A 24 2.43 8.87 -10.76
C ASN A 24 1.77 10.16 -10.24
N LYS A 25 2.20 11.34 -10.69
CA LYS A 25 1.54 12.61 -10.35
C LYS A 25 0.08 12.62 -10.79
N GLU A 26 -0.20 12.22 -12.03
CA GLU A 26 -1.56 12.16 -12.57
C GLU A 26 -2.43 11.16 -11.80
N LEU A 27 -1.86 10.01 -11.43
CA LEU A 27 -2.50 9.02 -10.57
C LEU A 27 -2.86 9.62 -9.21
N ILE A 28 -1.91 10.26 -8.51
CA ILE A 28 -2.15 10.90 -7.20
C ILE A 28 -3.27 11.96 -7.30
N LEU A 29 -3.27 12.78 -8.35
CA LEU A 29 -4.28 13.83 -8.55
C LEU A 29 -5.70 13.28 -8.68
N ARG A 30 -5.86 12.06 -9.21
CA ARG A 30 -7.15 11.37 -9.35
C ARG A 30 -7.62 10.67 -8.07
N LEU A 31 -6.72 10.41 -7.11
CA LEU A 31 -7.09 9.72 -5.87
C LEU A 31 -8.05 10.56 -5.01
N PRO A 32 -9.00 9.96 -4.30
CA PRO A 32 -9.94 10.68 -3.44
C PRO A 32 -9.23 11.32 -2.23
N LYS A 33 -9.75 12.47 -1.79
CA LYS A 33 -9.34 13.15 -0.56
C LYS A 33 -10.12 12.64 0.67
N GLU A 34 -10.50 11.38 0.66
CA GLU A 34 -11.33 10.74 1.68
C GLU A 34 -10.57 9.67 2.46
N LYS A 35 -11.04 9.36 3.66
CA LYS A 35 -10.48 8.29 4.49
C LYS A 35 -10.85 6.92 3.94
N GLY A 36 -9.86 6.05 3.85
CA GLY A 36 -10.03 4.67 3.42
C GLY A 36 -8.87 3.78 3.85
N VAL A 37 -8.90 2.55 3.38
CA VAL A 37 -7.84 1.56 3.54
C VAL A 37 -7.19 1.33 2.18
N TYR A 38 -5.87 1.27 2.14
CA TYR A 38 -5.09 0.93 0.96
C TYR A 38 -4.19 -0.26 1.23
N VAL A 39 -3.95 -1.05 0.21
CA VAL A 39 -3.08 -2.22 0.24
C VAL A 39 -2.07 -2.08 -0.89
N ILE A 40 -0.81 -2.41 -0.60
CA ILE A 40 0.27 -2.48 -1.59
C ILE A 40 0.60 -3.95 -1.80
N ARG A 41 0.66 -4.37 -3.06
CA ARG A 41 1.13 -5.69 -3.47
C ARG A 41 2.31 -5.57 -4.43
N VAL A 42 3.01 -6.68 -4.62
CA VAL A 42 4.02 -6.87 -5.66
C VAL A 42 3.53 -7.88 -6.69
N GLY A 43 4.06 -7.84 -7.91
CA GLY A 43 3.63 -8.73 -8.99
C GLY A 43 3.98 -10.22 -8.85
N LYS A 44 4.66 -10.61 -7.76
CA LYS A 44 5.05 -12.00 -7.49
C LYS A 44 4.78 -12.35 -6.02
N PRO A 45 4.21 -13.52 -5.70
CA PRO A 45 4.08 -13.97 -4.32
C PRO A 45 5.44 -14.05 -3.63
N ILE A 46 5.48 -13.66 -2.35
CA ILE A 46 6.66 -13.74 -1.50
C ILE A 46 6.40 -14.82 -0.44
N PRO A 47 7.35 -15.75 -0.19
CA PRO A 47 7.23 -16.71 0.89
C PRO A 47 6.98 -16.05 2.25
N ARG A 48 6.18 -16.71 3.07
CA ARG A 48 5.85 -16.33 4.45
C ARG A 48 6.18 -17.48 5.40
N ILE A 49 6.13 -17.23 6.70
CA ILE A 49 6.25 -18.30 7.72
C ILE A 49 5.24 -19.41 7.43
N LYS A 50 4.01 -19.05 7.05
CA LYS A 50 2.99 -19.97 6.54
C LYS A 50 2.49 -19.54 5.16
N GLY A 51 2.79 -20.34 4.14
CA GLY A 51 2.34 -20.11 2.76
C GLY A 51 3.06 -18.97 2.06
N GLU A 52 2.36 -18.26 1.19
CA GLU A 52 2.89 -17.13 0.41
C GLU A 52 1.88 -15.97 0.35
N SER A 53 2.38 -14.75 0.14
CA SER A 53 1.53 -13.59 -0.10
C SER A 53 2.21 -12.58 -1.01
N ASP A 54 1.45 -11.98 -1.91
CA ASP A 54 1.87 -10.87 -2.76
C ASP A 54 1.66 -9.51 -2.08
N ILE A 55 0.94 -9.46 -0.96
CA ILE A 55 0.71 -8.24 -0.17
C ILE A 55 1.96 -7.92 0.64
N ILE A 56 2.40 -6.67 0.56
CA ILE A 56 3.58 -6.18 1.30
C ILE A 56 3.24 -5.12 2.34
N TYR A 57 2.10 -4.43 2.20
CA TYR A 57 1.68 -3.41 3.15
C TYR A 57 0.17 -3.22 3.17
N ILE A 58 -0.39 -2.96 4.34
CA ILE A 58 -1.78 -2.58 4.56
C ILE A 58 -1.77 -1.29 5.39
N GLY A 59 -2.52 -0.28 4.95
CA GLY A 59 -2.58 1.00 5.65
C GLY A 59 -3.92 1.72 5.54
N GLN A 60 -4.15 2.68 6.43
CA GLN A 60 -5.31 3.57 6.35
C GLN A 60 -4.96 5.05 6.42
N GLY A 61 -5.89 5.87 5.97
CA GLY A 61 -5.88 7.32 6.13
C GLY A 61 -6.57 8.00 4.95
N VAL A 62 -6.32 9.30 4.80
CA VAL A 62 -6.76 10.02 3.60
C VAL A 62 -5.97 9.48 2.41
N ILE A 63 -6.63 8.78 1.50
CA ILE A 63 -6.00 7.95 0.45
C ILE A 63 -4.97 8.76 -0.34
N ARG A 64 -5.38 9.90 -0.92
CA ARG A 64 -4.47 10.77 -1.68
C ARG A 64 -3.21 11.15 -0.89
N ARG A 65 -3.37 11.60 0.35
CA ARG A 65 -2.24 12.05 1.20
C ARG A 65 -1.31 10.90 1.56
N ARG A 66 -1.86 9.73 1.90
CA ARG A 66 -1.05 8.55 2.28
C ARG A 66 -0.25 8.02 1.11
N ILE A 67 -0.89 7.82 -0.05
CA ILE A 67 -0.21 7.34 -1.24
C ILE A 67 0.81 8.38 -1.75
N GLN A 68 0.49 9.68 -1.71
CA GLN A 68 1.46 10.73 -2.08
C GLN A 68 2.71 10.70 -1.20
N ALA A 69 2.55 10.54 0.12
CA ALA A 69 3.68 10.47 1.06
C ALA A 69 4.51 9.18 0.88
N LEU A 70 3.86 8.06 0.57
CA LEU A 70 4.52 6.79 0.23
C LEU A 70 5.32 6.90 -1.07
N LEU A 71 4.74 7.50 -2.12
CA LEU A 71 5.34 7.59 -3.46
C LEU A 71 6.26 8.81 -3.63
N ARG A 72 6.69 9.45 -2.53
CA ARG A 72 7.39 10.75 -2.58
C ARG A 72 8.61 10.76 -3.51
N SER A 73 9.46 9.74 -3.50
CA SER A 73 10.62 9.62 -4.39
C SER A 73 10.23 9.46 -5.86
N TYR A 74 9.09 8.80 -6.12
CA TYR A 74 8.51 8.52 -7.43
C TYR A 74 7.65 9.67 -7.97
N LEU A 75 7.67 10.84 -7.32
CA LEU A 75 6.95 12.05 -7.72
C LEU A 75 7.91 13.15 -8.18
N PRO A 76 7.48 14.03 -9.09
CA PRO A 76 8.29 15.16 -9.53
C PRO A 76 8.51 16.12 -8.35
N PRO A 77 9.67 16.81 -8.26
CA PRO A 77 10.04 17.67 -7.12
C PRO A 77 8.94 18.60 -6.58
N PRO A 78 8.16 19.34 -7.41
CA PRO A 78 7.12 20.23 -6.89
C PRO A 78 5.92 19.53 -6.25
N PHE A 79 5.80 18.21 -6.43
CA PHE A 79 4.70 17.39 -5.90
C PHE A 79 5.12 16.56 -4.68
N ARG A 80 6.40 16.63 -4.30
CA ARG A 80 6.93 15.92 -3.14
C ARG A 80 6.45 16.60 -1.87
N ASP A 81 5.70 15.86 -1.07
CA ASP A 81 5.29 16.32 0.24
C ASP A 81 6.39 16.04 1.26
N TYR A 82 7.17 17.07 1.58
CA TYR A 82 8.27 16.96 2.54
C TYR A 82 7.80 16.96 4.00
N MET A 83 6.59 17.48 4.26
CA MET A 83 6.04 17.59 5.61
C MET A 83 5.42 16.27 6.08
N ASN A 84 4.90 15.47 5.14
CA ASN A 84 4.27 14.20 5.46
C ASN A 84 5.25 13.02 5.43
N LYS A 85 5.48 12.44 6.60
CA LYS A 85 6.23 11.18 6.75
C LYS A 85 5.28 9.99 6.59
N HIS A 86 5.74 8.98 5.86
CA HIS A 86 5.08 7.69 5.75
C HIS A 86 6.04 6.61 6.27
N THR A 87 5.61 5.82 7.26
CA THR A 87 6.48 4.88 7.99
C THR A 87 7.10 3.83 7.08
N ALA A 88 6.33 3.32 6.11
CA ALA A 88 6.81 2.32 5.17
C ALA A 88 7.60 2.90 3.97
N ARG A 89 7.77 4.23 3.85
CA ARG A 89 8.31 4.85 2.62
C ARG A 89 9.70 4.34 2.26
N GLU A 90 10.63 4.40 3.21
CA GLU A 90 12.02 4.04 2.97
C GLU A 90 12.17 2.56 2.61
N LEU A 91 11.48 1.69 3.35
CA LEU A 91 11.47 0.26 3.02
C LEU A 91 10.79 -0.03 1.70
N PHE A 92 9.71 0.68 1.36
CA PHE A 92 9.03 0.55 0.07
C PHE A 92 9.96 0.94 -1.09
N GLU A 93 10.69 2.06 -0.96
CA GLU A 93 11.71 2.50 -1.92
C GLU A 93 12.80 1.46 -2.11
N ARG A 94 13.33 0.91 -1.01
CA ARG A 94 14.36 -0.13 -1.02
C ARG A 94 13.85 -1.42 -1.65
N VAL A 95 12.72 -1.95 -1.23
CA VAL A 95 12.12 -3.18 -1.78
C VAL A 95 11.86 -3.04 -3.28
N THR A 96 11.32 -1.91 -3.73
CA THR A 96 11.02 -1.69 -5.14
C THR A 96 12.30 -1.58 -5.97
N THR A 97 13.33 -0.87 -5.46
CA THR A 97 14.57 -0.59 -6.20
C THR A 97 15.57 -1.76 -6.15
N GLU A 98 15.85 -2.29 -4.96
CA GLU A 98 16.85 -3.34 -4.76
C GLU A 98 16.38 -4.69 -5.32
N LEU A 99 15.07 -4.98 -5.28
CA LEU A 99 14.51 -6.24 -5.77
C LEU A 99 13.87 -6.13 -7.17
N ASN A 100 13.87 -4.93 -7.76
CA ASN A 100 13.24 -4.64 -9.05
C ASN A 100 11.79 -5.19 -9.15
N LEU A 101 11.01 -5.00 -8.09
CA LEU A 101 9.64 -5.52 -8.00
C LEU A 101 8.65 -4.51 -8.55
N GLN A 102 7.77 -4.96 -9.44
CA GLN A 102 6.63 -4.16 -9.87
C GLN A 102 5.59 -4.10 -8.74
N SER A 103 5.40 -2.90 -8.21
CA SER A 103 4.46 -2.64 -7.11
C SER A 103 3.15 -2.05 -7.63
N GLU A 104 2.05 -2.48 -7.02
CA GLU A 104 0.71 -1.96 -7.29
C GLU A 104 0.02 -1.64 -5.97
N PHE A 105 -0.94 -0.71 -5.98
CA PHE A 105 -1.80 -0.49 -4.82
C PHE A 105 -3.27 -0.49 -5.19
N SER A 106 -4.10 -0.88 -4.23
CA SER A 106 -5.56 -0.74 -4.32
C SER A 106 -6.08 -0.06 -3.06
N TYR A 107 -7.29 0.49 -3.11
CA TYR A 107 -7.91 1.12 -1.96
C TYR A 107 -9.43 0.96 -1.96
N VAL A 108 -10.00 1.10 -0.77
CA VAL A 108 -11.45 1.17 -0.53
C VAL A 108 -11.78 2.33 0.40
N LEU A 109 -12.85 3.04 0.11
CA LEU A 109 -13.34 4.13 0.95
C LEU A 109 -14.28 3.58 2.02
N ARG A 110 -14.02 3.97 3.28
CA ARG A 110 -14.76 3.52 4.46
C ARG A 110 -14.96 4.61 5.52
N GLY A 111 -14.50 5.85 5.27
CA GLY A 111 -14.69 6.96 6.20
C GLY A 111 -14.18 6.62 7.61
N GLN A 112 -15.07 6.66 8.60
CA GLN A 112 -14.74 6.33 9.99
C GLN A 112 -14.46 4.84 10.23
N LYS A 113 -15.05 3.93 9.43
CA LYS A 113 -14.83 2.47 9.53
C LYS A 113 -13.49 2.01 8.93
N SER A 114 -12.67 2.94 8.42
CA SER A 114 -11.36 2.61 7.83
C SER A 114 -10.42 1.96 8.85
N LYS A 115 -10.46 2.38 10.12
CA LYS A 115 -9.64 1.79 11.19
C LYS A 115 -10.03 0.34 11.50
N GLU A 116 -11.34 0.07 11.59
CA GLU A 116 -11.87 -1.27 11.84
C GLU A 116 -11.50 -2.22 10.71
N LEU A 117 -11.68 -1.80 9.46
CA LEU A 117 -11.33 -2.61 8.29
C LEU A 117 -9.82 -2.87 8.20
N GLU A 118 -8.97 -1.88 8.45
CA GLU A 118 -7.51 -2.09 8.49
C GLU A 118 -7.15 -3.13 9.56
N SER A 119 -7.73 -3.01 10.76
CA SER A 119 -7.50 -3.96 11.84
C SER A 119 -7.92 -5.36 11.45
N GLN A 120 -9.10 -5.52 10.85
CA GLN A 120 -9.61 -6.81 10.38
C GLN A 120 -8.67 -7.44 9.35
N LEU A 121 -8.27 -6.69 8.32
CA LEU A 121 -7.37 -7.19 7.28
C LEU A 121 -6.00 -7.60 7.85
N LEU A 122 -5.47 -6.85 8.82
CA LEU A 122 -4.22 -7.21 9.49
C LEU A 122 -4.38 -8.50 10.31
N THR A 123 -5.49 -8.66 11.04
CA THR A 123 -5.80 -9.89 11.76
C THR A 123 -5.92 -11.09 10.81
N ASP A 124 -6.68 -10.96 9.72
CA ASP A 124 -6.87 -12.02 8.73
C ASP A 124 -5.56 -12.40 8.03
N TYR A 125 -4.71 -11.40 7.74
CA TYR A 125 -3.36 -11.62 7.23
C TYR A 125 -2.52 -12.44 8.22
N CYS A 126 -2.46 -12.00 9.49
CA CYS A 126 -1.68 -12.67 10.54
C CYS A 126 -2.17 -14.10 10.80
N LEU A 127 -3.48 -14.34 10.81
CA LEU A 127 -4.04 -15.69 10.95
C LEU A 127 -3.64 -16.61 9.79
N SER A 128 -3.54 -16.05 8.58
CA SER A 128 -3.12 -16.79 7.39
C SER A 128 -1.62 -17.13 7.38
N HIS A 129 -0.78 -16.21 7.84
CA HIS A 129 0.67 -16.25 7.59
C HIS A 129 1.54 -16.37 8.86
N ILE A 130 0.96 -16.21 10.05
CA ILE A 130 1.66 -16.20 11.35
C ILE A 130 2.63 -15.00 11.50
N GLU A 131 2.49 -13.99 10.66
CA GLU A 131 3.26 -12.75 10.69
C GLU A 131 2.45 -11.62 10.03
N PRO A 132 2.72 -10.35 10.33
CA PRO A 132 2.11 -9.23 9.63
C PRO A 132 2.75 -9.03 8.23
N PRO A 133 2.18 -8.18 7.37
CA PRO A 133 2.82 -7.83 6.10
C PRO A 133 4.23 -7.24 6.33
N PRO A 134 5.20 -7.53 5.45
CA PRO A 134 6.61 -7.15 5.63
C PRO A 134 6.84 -5.68 5.99
N LEU A 135 6.12 -4.77 5.34
CA LEU A 135 6.29 -3.33 5.54
C LEU A 135 5.44 -2.77 6.69
N ASN A 136 4.59 -3.59 7.31
CA ASN A 136 3.82 -3.22 8.50
C ASN A 136 4.63 -3.39 9.81
N ASN A 137 5.73 -4.15 9.78
CA ASN A 137 6.62 -4.39 10.93
C ASN A 137 7.30 -3.14 11.50
N THR A 138 7.23 -2.01 10.82
CA THR A 138 7.81 -0.73 11.27
C THR A 138 6.85 0.16 12.05
N ARG A 139 5.61 -0.28 12.28
CA ARG A 139 4.69 0.41 13.17
C ARG A 139 5.07 0.06 14.62
N LYS A 140 6.03 0.80 15.18
CA LYS A 140 6.21 0.90 16.63
C LYS A 140 5.16 1.83 17.22
#